data_AF-A0A089HIA1-F1
#
_entry.id   AF-A0A089HIA1-F1
#
_cell.length_a   1.000
_cell.length_b   1.000
_cell.length_c   1.000
_cell.angle_alpha   90.00
_cell.angle_beta   90.00
_cell.angle_gamma   90.00
#
_symmetry.space_group_name_H-M   'P 1'
#
loop_
_entity.id
_entity.type
_entity.pdbx_description
1 polymer ?
#
loop_
_entity_poly.entity_id
_entity_poly.type
_entity_poly.pdbx_seq_one_letter_code
_entity_poly.pdbx_strand_id
1 'polypeptide(L)'
;MEKSSEPLLNEEIKRLLQTALTSMANKDTEAFRNVFADDRSGSAQLYLLNRDYALNQLGTVRQDHASRIEVQIIDKVKQDAGVSDQYLYFYFVKNAQGQWFLGAID
;
A
#
# COMPACT_ATOMS: atom_id res chain seq x y z
N MET A 1 4.87 -33.11 -5.78
CA MET A 1 4.97 -32.06 -4.74
C MET A 1 4.15 -30.88 -5.23
N GLU A 2 2.96 -30.68 -4.67
CA GLU A 2 2.18 -29.47 -4.93
C GLU A 2 2.95 -28.29 -4.31
N LYS A 3 3.46 -27.40 -5.16
CA LYS A 3 3.83 -26.05 -4.71
C LYS A 3 2.52 -25.38 -4.32
N SER A 4 2.20 -25.34 -3.03
CA SER A 4 1.18 -24.43 -2.53
C SER A 4 1.65 -23.02 -2.90
N SER A 5 1.14 -22.49 -4.00
CA SER A 5 1.38 -21.09 -4.37
C SER A 5 0.58 -20.24 -3.40
N GLU A 6 1.24 -19.67 -2.40
CA GLU A 6 0.62 -18.67 -1.54
C GLU A 6 -0.04 -17.60 -2.43
N PRO A 7 -1.30 -17.20 -2.15
CA PRO A 7 -1.93 -16.10 -2.86
C PRO A 7 -1.05 -14.85 -2.74
N LEU A 8 -0.86 -14.12 -3.85
CA LEU A 8 -0.09 -12.87 -3.84
C LEU A 8 -0.64 -11.88 -2.80
N LEU A 9 -1.97 -11.83 -2.65
CA LEU A 9 -2.64 -11.07 -1.60
C LEU A 9 -2.95 -11.97 -0.39
N ASN A 10 -1.90 -12.31 0.37
CA ASN A 10 -2.04 -13.06 1.62
C ASN A 10 -2.56 -12.17 2.79
N GLU A 11 -2.87 -12.78 3.93
CA GLU A 11 -3.45 -12.07 5.09
C GLU A 11 -2.53 -11.00 5.70
N GLU A 12 -1.21 -11.14 5.58
CA GLU A 12 -0.26 -10.14 6.07
C GLU A 12 -0.28 -8.91 5.16
N ILE A 13 -0.21 -9.11 3.84
CA ILE A 13 -0.29 -8.02 2.84
C ILE A 13 -1.64 -7.30 2.94
N LYS A 14 -2.75 -8.04 3.09
CA LYS A 14 -4.08 -7.42 3.30
C LYS A 14 -4.10 -6.53 4.53
N ARG A 15 -3.52 -6.98 5.64
CA ARG A 15 -3.46 -6.21 6.89
C ARG A 15 -2.64 -4.93 6.72
N LEU A 16 -1.45 -5.03 6.14
CA LEU A 16 -0.58 -3.87 5.89
C LEU A 16 -1.26 -2.87 4.95
N LEU A 17 -1.87 -3.35 3.87
CA LEU A 17 -2.64 -2.52 2.93
C LEU A 17 -3.80 -1.82 3.63
N GLN A 18 -4.57 -2.56 4.42
CA GLN A 18 -5.71 -2.01 5.16
C GLN A 18 -5.25 -0.94 6.16
N THR A 19 -4.16 -1.18 6.91
CA THR A 19 -3.59 -0.19 7.81
C THR A 19 -3.15 1.06 7.05
N ALA A 20 -2.43 0.92 5.93
CA ALA A 20 -2.01 2.06 5.12
C ALA A 20 -3.19 2.90 4.62
N LEU A 21 -4.20 2.27 4.03
CA LEU A 21 -5.40 2.94 3.52
C LEU A 21 -6.21 3.61 4.64
N THR A 22 -6.36 2.93 5.78
CA THR A 22 -7.06 3.49 6.96
C THR A 22 -6.31 4.70 7.52
N SER A 23 -4.99 4.63 7.60
CA SER A 23 -4.16 5.74 8.04
C SER A 23 -4.18 6.91 7.06
N MET A 24 -4.23 6.66 5.76
CA MET A 24 -4.42 7.70 4.74
C MET A 24 -5.77 8.41 4.88
N ALA A 25 -6.85 7.66 5.08
CA ALA A 25 -8.18 8.24 5.29
C ALA A 25 -8.28 9.05 6.59
N ASN A 26 -7.58 8.63 7.65
CA ASN A 26 -7.64 9.24 8.98
C ASN A 26 -6.48 10.20 9.30
N LYS A 27 -5.53 10.37 8.37
CA LYS A 27 -4.30 11.16 8.55
C LYS A 27 -3.44 10.69 9.74
N ASP A 28 -3.46 9.38 10.01
CA ASP A 28 -2.72 8.75 11.12
C ASP A 28 -1.26 8.49 10.72
N THR A 29 -0.37 9.39 11.13
CA THR A 29 1.06 9.34 10.77
C THR A 29 1.78 8.14 11.39
N GLU A 30 1.44 7.75 12.61
CA GLU A 30 2.16 6.71 13.34
C GLU A 30 1.85 5.34 12.73
N ALA A 31 0.57 5.01 12.60
CA ALA A 31 0.15 3.75 11.99
C ALA A 31 0.60 3.65 10.53
N PHE A 32 0.61 4.77 9.78
CA PHE A 32 1.10 4.79 8.41
C PHE A 32 2.58 4.46 8.32
N ARG A 33 3.44 5.02 9.18
CA ARG A 33 4.88 4.72 9.16
C ARG A 33 5.17 3.26 9.52
N ASN A 34 4.41 2.70 10.46
CA ASN A 34 4.64 1.36 10.99
C ASN A 34 4.39 0.22 9.99
N VAL A 35 3.75 0.48 8.84
CA VAL A 35 3.62 -0.55 7.79
C VAL A 35 4.84 -0.64 6.87
N PHE A 36 5.75 0.33 6.91
CA PHE A 36 6.91 0.37 6.02
C PHE A 36 8.08 -0.47 6.52
N ALA A 37 8.92 -0.91 5.58
CA ALA A 37 10.11 -1.70 5.86
C ALA A 37 11.15 -0.92 6.68
N ASP A 38 11.15 0.41 6.56
CA ASP A 38 12.07 1.31 7.25
C ASP A 38 11.46 2.72 7.40
N ASP A 39 11.97 3.46 8.40
CA ASP A 39 11.50 4.81 8.76
C ASP A 39 11.64 5.82 7.62
N ARG A 40 12.67 5.67 6.77
CA ARG A 40 12.93 6.60 5.67
C ARG A 40 11.87 6.43 4.59
N SER A 41 11.54 5.20 4.23
CA SER A 41 10.47 4.86 3.29
C SER A 41 9.12 5.37 3.79
N GLY A 42 8.80 5.14 5.07
CA GLY A 42 7.57 5.67 5.66
C GLY A 42 7.51 7.20 5.69
N SER A 43 8.63 7.85 6.01
CA SER A 43 8.71 9.32 6.05
C SER A 43 8.58 9.96 4.67
N ALA A 44 9.15 9.34 3.64
CA ALA A 44 9.08 9.83 2.27
C ALA A 44 7.65 9.86 1.71
N GLN A 45 6.75 9.05 2.27
CA GLN A 45 5.38 8.88 1.77
C GLN A 45 4.32 9.69 2.55
N LEU A 46 4.72 10.45 3.58
CA LEU A 46 3.78 11.20 4.44
C LEU A 46 2.97 12.26 3.71
N TYR A 47 3.46 12.76 2.56
CA TYR A 47 2.71 13.71 1.73
C TYR A 47 1.36 13.14 1.27
N LEU A 48 1.22 11.80 1.20
CA LEU A 48 -0.04 11.14 0.87
C LEU A 48 -1.13 11.41 1.91
N LEU A 49 -0.79 11.68 3.18
CA LEU A 49 -1.75 11.97 4.24
C LEU A 49 -2.40 13.36 4.11
N ASN A 50 -1.88 14.22 3.23
CA ASN A 50 -2.40 15.57 3.01
C ASN A 50 -3.58 15.62 2.02
N ARG A 51 -4.11 14.46 1.60
CA ARG A 51 -5.21 14.34 0.65
C ARG A 51 -6.45 13.77 1.34
N ASP A 52 -7.62 14.13 0.82
CA ASP A 52 -8.89 13.59 1.28
C ASP A 52 -9.34 12.48 0.32
N TYR A 53 -9.19 11.24 0.79
CA TYR A 53 -9.53 10.00 0.10
C TYR A 53 -10.96 9.58 0.44
N ALA A 54 -11.73 9.12 -0.54
CA ALA A 54 -13.16 8.85 -0.36
C ALA A 54 -13.62 7.45 -0.80
N LEU A 55 -12.88 6.76 -1.68
CA LEU A 55 -13.34 5.48 -2.22
C LEU A 55 -12.18 4.66 -2.75
N ASN A 56 -11.83 3.57 -2.07
CA ASN A 56 -10.81 2.64 -2.53
C ASN A 56 -11.41 1.46 -3.31
N GLN A 57 -10.96 1.23 -4.54
CA GLN A 57 -11.22 0.02 -5.32
C GLN A 57 -9.92 -0.75 -5.55
N LEU A 58 -9.97 -2.08 -5.42
CA LEU A 58 -8.84 -2.94 -5.76
C LEU A 58 -8.69 -3.03 -7.28
N GLY A 59 -7.52 -2.64 -7.79
CA GLY A 59 -7.12 -2.81 -9.18
C GLY A 59 -6.38 -4.13 -9.39
N THR A 60 -5.25 -4.07 -10.09
CA THR A 60 -4.40 -5.24 -10.33
C THR A 60 -3.60 -5.67 -9.10
N VAL A 61 -3.41 -6.98 -8.95
CA VAL A 61 -2.43 -7.58 -8.04
C VAL A 61 -1.46 -8.42 -8.86
N ARG A 62 -0.16 -8.12 -8.79
CA ARG A 62 0.86 -8.85 -9.53
C ARG A 62 2.18 -8.93 -8.77
N GLN A 63 3.01 -9.89 -9.13
CA GLN A 63 4.41 -9.89 -8.71
C GLN A 63 5.26 -9.26 -9.81
N ASP A 64 6.14 -8.33 -9.45
CA ASP A 64 7.03 -7.67 -10.40
C ASP A 64 8.36 -8.44 -10.59
N HIS A 65 9.21 -7.93 -11.50
CA HIS A 65 10.52 -8.54 -11.79
C HIS A 65 11.49 -8.53 -10.60
N ALA A 66 11.27 -7.68 -9.59
CA ALA A 66 12.05 -7.61 -8.36
C ALA A 66 11.45 -8.50 -7.24
N SER A 67 10.53 -9.41 -7.59
CA SER A 67 9.80 -10.28 -6.65
C SER A 67 8.94 -9.53 -5.61
N ARG A 68 8.65 -8.25 -5.85
CA ARG A 68 7.74 -7.46 -5.01
C ARG A 68 6.30 -7.77 -5.39
N ILE A 69 5.39 -7.71 -4.42
CA ILE A 69 3.95 -7.74 -4.72
C ILE A 69 3.49 -6.31 -4.93
N GLU A 70 3.02 -6.01 -6.13
CA GLU A 70 2.38 -4.75 -6.47
C GLU A 70 0.86 -4.91 -6.32
N VAL A 71 0.25 -4.04 -5.51
CA VAL A 71 -1.20 -3.93 -5.38
C VAL A 71 -1.63 -2.54 -5.83
N GLN A 72 -2.40 -2.47 -6.90
CA GLN A 72 -2.99 -1.22 -7.36
C GLN A 72 -4.28 -0.94 -6.57
N ILE A 73 -4.42 0.29 -6.09
CA ILE A 73 -5.65 0.84 -5.54
C ILE A 73 -6.06 2.03 -6.41
N ILE A 74 -7.34 2.06 -6.75
CA ILE A 74 -7.96 3.17 -7.46
C ILE A 74 -8.78 3.93 -6.42
N ASP A 75 -8.33 5.14 -6.08
CA ASP A 75 -9.00 6.00 -5.10
C ASP A 75 -9.69 7.20 -5.76
N LYS A 76 -10.70 7.76 -5.10
CA LYS A 76 -11.28 9.06 -5.44
C LYS A 76 -10.71 10.12 -4.52
N VAL A 77 -10.01 11.11 -5.09
CA VAL A 77 -9.43 12.22 -4.33
C VAL A 77 -10.10 13.54 -4.70
N LYS A 78 -10.44 14.33 -3.66
CA LYS A 78 -10.95 15.68 -3.84
C LYS A 78 -9.80 16.66 -4.07
N GLN A 79 -9.88 17.41 -5.17
CA GLN A 79 -8.98 18.50 -5.53
C GLN A 79 -9.80 19.77 -5.80
N ASP A 80 -9.14 20.91 -5.98
CA ASP A 80 -9.82 22.19 -6.23
C ASP A 80 -10.74 22.16 -7.46
N ALA A 81 -10.38 21.37 -8.47
CA ALA A 81 -11.15 21.21 -9.71
C ALA A 81 -12.28 20.16 -9.64
N GLY A 82 -12.42 19.44 -8.53
CA GLY A 82 -13.43 18.38 -8.36
C GLY A 82 -12.87 17.07 -7.80
N VAL A 83 -13.60 15.97 -8.02
CA VAL A 83 -13.18 14.62 -7.60
C VAL A 83 -12.62 13.86 -8.80
N SER A 84 -11.40 13.35 -8.69
CA SER A 84 -10.74 12.58 -9.73
C SER A 84 -10.29 11.21 -9.22
N ASP A 85 -10.10 10.27 -10.15
CA ASP A 85 -9.41 9.02 -9.84
C ASP A 85 -7.92 9.28 -9.59
N GLN A 86 -7.38 8.66 -8.55
CA GLN A 86 -5.96 8.55 -8.28
C GLN A 86 -5.59 7.06 -8.24
N TYR A 87 -4.61 6.69 -9.04
CA TYR A 87 -4.08 5.33 -9.07
C TYR A 87 -2.85 5.29 -8.16
N LEU A 88 -2.85 4.39 -7.20
CA LEU A 88 -1.76 4.18 -6.25
C LEU A 88 -1.27 2.74 -6.34
N TYR A 89 0.04 2.55 -6.40
CA TYR A 89 0.68 1.25 -6.49
C TYR A 89 1.46 0.99 -5.20
N PHE A 90 0.97 0.03 -4.41
CA PHE A 90 1.58 -0.38 -3.15
C PHE A 90 2.55 -1.53 -3.40
N TYR A 91 3.83 -1.31 -3.14
CA TYR A 91 4.90 -2.29 -3.39
C TYR A 91 5.31 -2.99 -2.09
N PHE A 92 4.87 -4.23 -1.90
CA PHE A 92 5.24 -5.04 -0.74
C PHE A 92 6.53 -5.80 -0.98
N VAL A 93 7.43 -5.73 0.00
CA VAL A 93 8.74 -6.38 0.03
C VAL A 93 8.82 -7.36 1.18
N LYS A 94 9.59 -8.43 1.01
CA LYS A 94 9.81 -9.44 2.03
C LYS A 94 11.19 -9.23 2.67
N ASN A 95 11.27 -9.15 4.00
CA ASN A 95 12.55 -9.06 4.69
C ASN A 95 13.28 -10.42 4.73
N ALA A 96 14.50 -10.44 5.27
CA ALA A 96 15.30 -11.66 5.38
C ALA A 96 14.66 -12.75 6.27
N GLN A 97 13.77 -12.36 7.18
CA GLN A 97 13.02 -13.26 8.06
C GLN A 97 11.74 -13.79 7.41
N GLY A 98 11.41 -13.35 6.19
CA GLY A 98 10.21 -13.79 5.49
C GLY A 98 8.94 -13.00 5.86
N GLN A 99 9.06 -11.88 6.55
CA GLN A 99 7.93 -11.01 6.89
C GLN A 99 7.71 -9.95 5.81
N TRP A 100 6.45 -9.58 5.57
CA TRP A 100 6.09 -8.59 4.55
C TRP A 100 6.04 -7.18 5.14
N PHE A 101 6.44 -6.20 4.33
CA PHE A 101 6.37 -4.78 4.65
C PHE A 101 6.05 -3.98 3.40
N LEU A 102 5.57 -2.76 3.57
CA LEU A 102 5.45 -1.80 2.49
C LEU A 102 6.83 -1.19 2.18
N GLY A 103 7.29 -1.32 0.95
CA GLY A 103 8.55 -0.71 0.49
C GLY A 103 8.33 0.70 -0.05
N ALA A 104 7.29 0.90 -0.86
CA ALA A 104 6.98 2.18 -1.48
C ALA A 104 5.51 2.26 -1.91
N ILE A 105 5.07 3.49 -2.17
CA ILE A 105 3.83 3.82 -2.87
C ILE A 105 4.20 4.75 -4.03
N ASP A 106 3.65 4.50 -5.21
CA ASP A 106 3.77 5.35 -6.41
C ASP A 106 2.38 5.72 -6.94
#